data_AF-F5Z438-F1
#
_entry.id   AF-F5Z438-F1
#
_cell.length_a   1.000
_cell.length_b   1.000
_cell.length_c   1.000
_cell.angle_alpha   90.00
_cell.angle_beta   90.00
_cell.angle_gamma   90.00
#
_symmetry.space_group_name_H-M   'P 1'
#
loop_
_entity.id
_entity.type
_entity.pdbx_description
1 polymer ?
#
loop_
_entity_poly.entity_id
_entity_poly.type
_entity_poly.pdbx_seq_one_letter_code
_entity_poly.pdbx_strand_id
1 'polypeptide(L)'
;MRLLSLTLEGQYKGLKDQTFNFEDADDNVIAFIGLNGSGKSQLLELIAECFAYLERLQRTDFKNKGHLGFDFSLVYSMSGYVNAAPSARAEVFGEKLQIADGFTDPKFSVSVNGGDVQPIDVEQADQSIKIGLEQLPLPNVVGYSSGLNENLQRPFLKNANQLFKALKARARYHKEKRALDLSYENMHILMHRDHLIPSKPIT
;
A
#
# COMPACT_ATOMS: atom_id res chain seq x y z
N MET A 1 6.29 -13.68 -4.71
CA MET A 1 5.13 -13.66 -3.80
C MET A 1 4.19 -14.79 -4.20
N ARG A 2 3.60 -15.46 -3.21
CA ARG A 2 2.62 -16.52 -3.40
C ARG A 2 1.43 -16.27 -2.48
N LEU A 3 0.23 -16.24 -3.03
CA LEU A 3 -0.99 -16.24 -2.24
C LEU A 3 -1.20 -17.66 -1.70
N LEU A 4 -1.44 -17.80 -0.40
CA LEU A 4 -1.62 -19.08 0.28
C LEU A 4 -3.08 -19.32 0.64
N SER A 5 -3.77 -18.29 1.13
CA SER A 5 -5.20 -18.37 1.44
C SER A 5 -5.88 -17.02 1.33
N LEU A 6 -7.16 -17.05 0.97
CA LEU A 6 -8.07 -15.92 1.03
C LEU A 6 -9.40 -16.40 1.64
N THR A 7 -9.76 -15.84 2.78
CA THR A 7 -11.09 -16.01 3.39
C THR A 7 -11.92 -14.76 3.16
N LEU A 8 -13.10 -14.94 2.58
CA LEU A 8 -14.15 -13.93 2.48
C LEU A 8 -15.15 -14.13 3.62
N GLU A 9 -15.37 -13.09 4.41
CA GLU A 9 -16.39 -13.04 5.45
C GLU A 9 -17.45 -12.00 5.04
N GLY A 10 -18.68 -12.46 4.79
CA GLY A 10 -19.72 -11.70 4.13
C GLY A 10 -19.85 -12.07 2.65
N GLN A 11 -20.21 -11.09 1.82
CA GLN A 11 -20.59 -11.35 0.43
C GLN A 11 -19.90 -10.39 -0.55
N TYR A 12 -19.25 -10.97 -1.56
CA TYR A 12 -18.74 -10.27 -2.72
C TYR A 12 -19.36 -10.83 -3.99
N LYS A 13 -20.35 -10.12 -4.54
CA LYS A 13 -21.12 -10.55 -5.71
C LYS A 13 -21.76 -11.92 -5.45
N GLY A 14 -21.40 -12.95 -6.23
CA GLY A 14 -21.89 -14.32 -6.07
C GLY A 14 -21.07 -15.16 -5.10
N LEU A 15 -19.96 -14.64 -4.58
CA LEU A 15 -19.12 -15.32 -3.58
C LEU A 15 -19.60 -14.95 -2.18
N LYS A 16 -19.74 -15.92 -1.30
CA LYS A 16 -20.24 -15.72 0.06
C LYS A 16 -19.52 -16.65 1.05
N ASP A 17 -19.09 -16.11 2.18
CA ASP A 17 -18.63 -16.84 3.37
C ASP A 17 -17.80 -18.09 3.05
N GLN A 18 -16.63 -17.88 2.44
CA GLN A 18 -15.83 -18.99 1.92
C GLN A 18 -14.34 -18.71 1.93
N THR A 19 -13.58 -19.79 2.07
CA THR A 19 -12.12 -19.78 2.04
C THR A 19 -11.62 -20.44 0.77
N PHE A 20 -10.67 -19.77 0.12
CA PHE A 20 -9.93 -20.26 -1.03
C PHE A 20 -8.51 -20.60 -0.57
N ASN A 21 -8.17 -21.88 -0.60
CA ASN A 21 -6.84 -22.36 -0.25
C ASN A 21 -5.98 -22.57 -1.50
N PHE A 22 -4.74 -22.11 -1.45
CA PHE A 22 -3.72 -22.17 -2.50
C PHE A 22 -2.38 -22.76 -1.98
N GLU A 23 -2.34 -23.27 -0.74
CA GLU A 23 -1.14 -23.84 -0.11
C GLU A 23 -0.64 -25.11 -0.82
N ASP A 24 -1.51 -25.84 -1.49
CA ASP A 24 -1.15 -27.07 -2.23
C ASP A 24 -0.69 -26.80 -3.68
N ALA A 25 -0.68 -25.55 -4.13
CA ALA A 25 -0.21 -25.21 -5.47
C ALA A 25 1.32 -25.18 -5.54
N ASP A 26 1.94 -26.31 -5.89
CA ASP A 26 3.41 -26.42 -6.02
C ASP A 26 4.02 -25.49 -7.07
N ASP A 27 3.24 -25.13 -8.09
CA ASP A 27 3.67 -24.27 -9.19
C ASP A 27 3.22 -22.81 -9.02
N ASN A 28 3.97 -21.91 -9.65
CA ASN A 28 3.65 -20.48 -9.70
C ASN A 28 2.43 -20.15 -10.61
N VAL A 29 1.79 -21.18 -11.19
CA VAL A 29 0.66 -21.03 -12.11
C VAL A 29 -0.54 -21.77 -11.54
N ILE A 30 -1.61 -21.03 -11.26
CA ILE A 30 -2.88 -21.58 -10.79
C ILE A 30 -3.94 -21.34 -11.86
N ALA A 31 -4.62 -22.41 -12.27
CA ALA A 31 -5.71 -22.35 -13.24
C ALA A 31 -7.05 -22.59 -12.55
N PHE A 32 -7.94 -21.60 -12.61
CA PHE A 32 -9.31 -21.75 -12.15
C PHE A 32 -10.18 -22.36 -13.26
N ILE A 33 -10.68 -23.57 -13.04
CA ILE A 33 -11.59 -24.28 -13.95
C ILE A 33 -12.99 -24.39 -13.37
N GLY A 34 -14.00 -24.51 -14.23
CA GLY A 34 -15.40 -24.66 -13.81
C GLY A 34 -16.38 -24.11 -14.84
N LEU A 35 -17.67 -24.35 -14.61
CA LEU A 35 -18.74 -23.93 -15.52
C LEU A 35 -18.83 -22.39 -15.65
N ASN A 36 -19.40 -21.90 -16.75
CA ASN A 36 -19.69 -20.47 -16.89
C ASN A 36 -20.61 -20.00 -15.76
N GLY A 37 -20.30 -18.86 -15.16
CA GLY A 37 -21.03 -18.36 -13.98
C GLY A 37 -20.58 -18.93 -12.64
N SER A 38 -19.63 -19.88 -12.60
CA SER A 38 -19.14 -20.49 -11.34
C SER A 38 -18.31 -19.55 -10.44
N GLY A 39 -18.24 -18.26 -10.74
CA GLY A 39 -17.53 -17.28 -9.90
C GLY A 39 -16.02 -17.12 -10.15
N LYS A 40 -15.42 -17.81 -11.13
CA LYS A 40 -13.97 -17.71 -11.42
C LYS A 40 -13.46 -16.28 -11.57
N SER A 41 -14.11 -15.49 -12.42
CA SER A 41 -13.73 -14.08 -12.62
C SER A 41 -13.97 -13.25 -11.35
N GLN A 42 -15.02 -13.58 -10.58
CA GLN A 42 -15.31 -12.88 -9.33
C GLN A 42 -14.24 -13.15 -8.27
N LEU A 43 -13.63 -14.34 -8.25
CA LEU A 43 -12.50 -14.65 -7.38
C LEU A 43 -11.27 -13.81 -7.74
N LEU A 44 -10.93 -13.73 -9.03
CA LEU A 44 -9.82 -12.87 -9.48
C LEU A 44 -10.05 -11.40 -9.11
N GLU A 45 -11.28 -10.91 -9.28
CA GLU A 45 -11.67 -9.55 -8.88
C GLU A 45 -11.61 -9.35 -7.36
N LEU A 46 -12.01 -10.35 -6.56
CA LEU A 46 -11.94 -10.31 -5.11
C LEU A 46 -10.48 -10.21 -4.63
N ILE A 47 -9.59 -11.05 -5.18
CA ILE A 47 -8.15 -11.00 -4.87
C ILE A 47 -7.60 -9.61 -5.17
N ALA A 48 -7.92 -9.06 -6.35
CA ALA A 48 -7.50 -7.72 -6.74
C ALA A 48 -8.06 -6.63 -5.81
N GLU A 49 -9.34 -6.70 -5.44
CA GLU A 49 -9.96 -5.71 -4.55
C GLU A 49 -9.39 -5.77 -3.12
N CYS A 50 -9.06 -6.95 -2.58
CA CYS A 50 -8.41 -7.09 -1.28
C CYS A 50 -7.01 -6.43 -1.25
N PHE A 51 -6.11 -6.77 -2.19
CA PHE A 51 -4.79 -6.12 -2.25
C PHE A 51 -4.87 -4.62 -2.53
N ALA A 52 -5.75 -4.20 -3.44
CA ALA A 52 -5.98 -2.78 -3.70
C ALA A 52 -6.54 -2.07 -2.45
N TYR A 53 -7.37 -2.73 -1.64
CA TYR A 53 -7.86 -2.15 -0.39
C TYR A 53 -6.78 -2.00 0.67
N LEU A 54 -5.91 -2.99 0.83
CA LEU A 54 -4.75 -2.87 1.72
C LEU A 54 -3.86 -1.68 1.33
N GLU A 55 -3.60 -1.47 0.03
CA GLU A 55 -2.87 -0.27 -0.43
C GLU A 55 -3.61 1.01 -0.04
N ARG A 56 -4.94 1.07 -0.23
CA ARG A 56 -5.73 2.25 0.16
C ARG A 56 -5.62 2.55 1.65
N LEU A 57 -5.67 1.51 2.48
CA LEU A 57 -5.55 1.66 3.93
C LEU A 57 -4.15 2.11 4.33
N GLN A 58 -3.10 1.52 3.74
CA GLN A 58 -1.70 1.84 4.04
C GLN A 58 -1.32 3.27 3.62
N ARG A 59 -1.85 3.77 2.50
CA ARG A 59 -1.51 5.10 1.98
C ARG A 59 -2.21 6.22 2.74
N THR A 60 -1.44 7.10 3.37
CA THR A 60 -1.96 8.26 4.12
C THR A 60 -2.45 9.39 3.20
N ASP A 61 -1.99 9.43 1.95
CA ASP A 61 -2.37 10.44 0.96
C ASP A 61 -3.67 10.12 0.22
N PHE A 62 -4.25 8.94 0.46
CA PHE A 62 -5.54 8.55 -0.09
C PHE A 62 -6.67 9.02 0.83
N LYS A 63 -7.64 9.73 0.25
CA LYS A 63 -8.75 10.34 1.00
C LYS A 63 -9.94 9.41 1.16
N ASN A 64 -10.18 8.55 0.17
CA ASN A 64 -11.32 7.64 0.20
C ASN A 64 -10.82 6.21 0.47
N LYS A 65 -11.08 5.77 1.69
CA LYS A 65 -10.74 4.44 2.21
C LYS A 65 -12.00 3.66 2.62
N GLY A 66 -13.16 4.00 2.04
CA GLY A 66 -14.45 3.43 2.46
C GLY A 66 -14.45 1.91 2.48
N HIS A 67 -15.22 1.36 3.41
CA HIS A 67 -15.38 -0.07 3.66
C HIS A 67 -15.74 -0.84 2.38
N LEU A 68 -15.24 -2.07 2.24
CA LEU A 68 -15.53 -2.93 1.09
C LEU A 68 -16.96 -3.50 1.07
N GLY A 69 -17.64 -3.50 2.21
CA GLY A 69 -18.93 -4.15 2.42
C GLY A 69 -18.83 -5.63 2.80
N PHE A 70 -17.60 -6.13 2.98
CA PHE A 70 -17.27 -7.46 3.45
C PHE A 70 -15.91 -7.40 4.17
N ASP A 71 -15.68 -8.38 5.03
CA ASP A 71 -14.43 -8.60 5.75
C ASP A 71 -13.62 -9.68 5.04
N PHE A 72 -12.32 -9.69 5.26
CA PHE A 72 -11.47 -10.72 4.66
C PHE A 72 -10.20 -10.99 5.47
N SER A 73 -9.70 -12.21 5.30
CA SER A 73 -8.37 -12.59 5.74
C SER A 73 -7.54 -13.07 4.54
N LEU A 74 -6.29 -12.59 4.45
CA LEU A 74 -5.32 -12.96 3.43
C LEU A 74 -4.10 -13.57 4.10
N VAL A 75 -3.63 -14.67 3.53
CA VAL A 75 -2.37 -15.28 3.89
C VAL A 75 -1.51 -15.37 2.63
N TYR A 76 -0.32 -14.77 2.64
CA TYR A 76 0.59 -14.80 1.49
C TYR A 76 2.05 -14.83 1.94
N SER A 77 2.91 -15.41 1.12
CA SER A 77 4.36 -15.38 1.33
C SER A 77 5.06 -14.51 0.29
N MET A 78 6.21 -13.96 0.65
CA MET A 78 7.06 -13.22 -0.29
C MET A 78 8.41 -13.91 -0.41
N SER A 79 8.75 -14.34 -1.62
CA SER A 79 10.02 -14.97 -1.92
C SER A 79 11.18 -13.98 -1.84
N GLY A 80 12.31 -14.43 -1.31
CA GLY A 80 13.53 -13.64 -1.22
C GLY A 80 13.56 -12.70 -0.02
N TYR A 81 14.50 -11.76 -0.06
CA TYR A 81 14.81 -10.90 1.07
C TYR A 81 13.92 -9.66 1.10
N VAL A 82 13.12 -9.52 2.16
CA VAL A 82 12.17 -8.42 2.33
C VAL A 82 12.74 -7.38 3.28
N ASN A 83 13.30 -6.33 2.68
CA ASN A 83 13.91 -5.15 3.33
C ASN A 83 12.89 -4.11 3.80
N ALA A 84 11.66 -4.52 4.13
CA ALA A 84 10.74 -3.61 4.80
C ALA A 84 11.18 -3.51 6.26
N ALA A 85 12.23 -2.71 6.53
CA ALA A 85 12.66 -2.43 7.88
C ALA A 85 11.44 -1.93 8.69
N PRO A 86 10.94 -2.71 9.66
CA PRO A 86 9.77 -2.36 10.46
C PRO A 86 10.08 -1.23 11.48
N SER A 87 11.28 -0.65 11.40
CA SER A 87 11.85 0.16 12.47
C SER A 87 12.90 1.14 11.92
N ALA A 88 12.45 2.25 11.34
CA ALA A 88 13.24 3.47 11.52
C ALA A 88 13.19 3.94 12.99
N ARG A 89 12.25 3.45 13.84
CA ARG A 89 12.10 3.84 15.26
C ARG A 89 11.36 2.86 16.20
N ALA A 90 11.32 1.55 15.95
CA ALA A 90 10.68 0.63 16.91
C ALA A 90 11.74 -0.20 17.66
N GLU A 91 11.98 0.16 18.93
CA GLU A 91 12.55 -0.78 19.90
C GLU A 91 11.50 -1.84 20.19
N VAL A 92 11.85 -3.11 20.02
CA VAL A 92 10.98 -4.25 20.32
C VAL A 92 11.76 -5.14 21.29
N PHE A 93 11.24 -5.33 22.50
CA PHE A 93 11.83 -6.08 23.63
C PHE A 93 13.12 -5.51 24.27
N GLY A 94 13.34 -4.19 24.24
CA GLY A 94 14.45 -3.57 24.98
C GLY A 94 15.85 -3.91 24.46
N GLU A 95 15.94 -4.69 23.38
CA GLU A 95 17.15 -4.89 22.61
C GLU A 95 17.02 -4.19 21.25
N LYS A 96 18.11 -3.57 20.79
CA LYS A 96 18.21 -3.09 19.42
C LYS A 96 18.21 -4.32 18.51
N LEU A 97 17.06 -4.64 17.91
CA LEU A 97 17.00 -5.58 16.79
C LEU A 97 18.09 -5.18 15.80
N GLN A 98 19.01 -6.10 15.50
CA GLN A 98 19.96 -5.89 14.42
C GLN A 98 19.16 -5.91 13.12
N ILE A 99 18.81 -4.72 12.64
CA ILE A 99 18.10 -4.39 11.38
C ILE A 99 18.90 -4.85 10.13
N ALA A 100 19.94 -5.66 10.29
CA ALA A 100 20.84 -6.05 9.22
C ALA A 100 20.30 -7.20 8.35
N ASP A 101 19.41 -8.05 8.89
CA ASP A 101 18.93 -9.27 8.23
C ASP A 101 17.38 -9.30 8.23
N GLY A 102 16.73 -8.62 7.29
CA GLY A 102 15.32 -8.74 6.95
C GLY A 102 14.84 -10.17 6.69
N PHE A 103 13.54 -10.32 6.43
CA PHE A 103 12.93 -11.65 6.38
C PHE A 103 13.24 -12.37 5.08
N THR A 104 13.58 -13.66 5.19
CA THR A 104 13.70 -14.56 4.03
C THR A 104 12.48 -15.46 3.97
N ASP A 105 11.75 -15.39 2.86
CA ASP A 105 10.52 -16.15 2.61
C ASP A 105 9.43 -16.04 3.71
N PRO A 106 9.16 -14.85 4.28
CA PRO A 106 8.15 -14.68 5.33
C PRO A 106 6.72 -14.99 4.84
N LYS A 107 5.89 -15.49 5.76
CA LYS A 107 4.44 -15.65 5.61
C LYS A 107 3.74 -14.52 6.39
N PHE A 108 2.86 -13.79 5.70
CA PHE A 108 2.06 -12.71 6.25
C PHE A 108 0.61 -13.14 6.37
N SER A 109 0.03 -13.00 7.56
CA SER A 109 -1.38 -13.24 7.85
C SER A 109 -2.06 -11.92 8.20
N VAL A 110 -2.92 -11.45 7.29
CA VAL A 110 -3.60 -10.14 7.37
C VAL A 110 -5.09 -10.37 7.50
N SER A 111 -5.73 -9.78 8.51
CA SER A 111 -7.19 -9.79 8.67
C SER A 111 -7.73 -8.37 8.72
N VAL A 112 -8.83 -8.12 8.02
CA VAL A 112 -9.49 -6.81 7.93
C VAL A 112 -10.96 -6.97 8.28
N ASN A 113 -11.36 -6.34 9.39
CA ASN A 113 -12.70 -6.47 9.97
C ASN A 113 -13.32 -5.09 10.15
N GLY A 114 -14.48 -4.84 9.58
CA GLY A 114 -15.16 -3.54 9.66
C GLY A 114 -14.34 -2.38 9.08
N GLY A 115 -13.31 -2.68 8.28
CA GLY A 115 -12.37 -1.71 7.70
C GLY A 115 -11.10 -1.48 8.51
N ASP A 116 -11.00 -2.08 9.70
CA ASP A 116 -9.81 -2.02 10.55
C ASP A 116 -8.92 -3.23 10.31
N VAL A 117 -7.63 -2.96 10.06
CA VAL A 117 -6.63 -4.02 9.90
C VAL A 117 -6.17 -4.48 11.28
N GLN A 118 -6.33 -5.76 11.55
CA GLN A 118 -5.84 -6.38 12.79
C GLN A 118 -4.31 -6.44 12.77
N PRO A 119 -3.64 -6.58 13.94
CA PRO A 119 -2.20 -6.80 13.99
C PRO A 119 -1.79 -7.97 13.09
N ILE A 120 -0.84 -7.73 12.19
CA ILE A 120 -0.47 -8.67 11.14
C ILE A 120 0.58 -9.62 11.70
N ASP A 121 0.30 -10.92 11.64
CA ASP A 121 1.27 -11.94 12.02
C ASP A 121 2.25 -12.19 10.86
N VAL A 122 3.54 -12.13 11.17
CA VAL A 122 4.64 -12.47 10.25
C VAL A 122 5.36 -13.68 10.81
N GLU A 123 5.32 -14.78 10.07
CA GLU A 123 5.97 -16.04 10.42
C GLU A 123 7.18 -16.28 9.52
N GLN A 124 8.32 -16.61 10.13
CA GLN A 124 9.52 -17.07 9.43
C GLN A 124 10.21 -18.15 10.28
N ALA A 125 10.35 -19.34 9.72
CA ALA A 125 10.90 -20.50 10.42
C ALA A 125 10.23 -20.68 11.81
N ASP A 126 10.97 -20.51 12.90
CA ASP A 126 10.50 -20.69 14.29
C ASP A 126 10.16 -19.36 14.99
N GLN A 127 10.15 -18.24 14.27
CA GLN A 127 9.87 -16.92 14.83
C GLN A 127 8.54 -16.38 14.29
N SER A 128 7.75 -15.78 15.18
CA SER A 128 6.60 -14.97 14.79
C SER A 128 6.66 -13.61 15.46
N ILE A 129 6.31 -12.57 14.70
CA ILE A 129 6.18 -11.20 15.19
C ILE A 129 4.87 -10.60 14.72
N LYS A 130 4.42 -9.54 15.41
CA LYS A 130 3.28 -8.74 14.99
C LYS A 130 3.73 -7.40 14.44
N ILE A 131 3.20 -7.01 13.30
CA ILE A 131 3.47 -5.70 12.67
C ILE A 131 2.18 -4.92 12.43
N GLY A 132 2.31 -3.59 12.32
CA GLY A 132 1.24 -2.71 11.86
C GLY A 132 1.12 -2.67 10.33
N LEU A 133 -0.01 -2.19 9.82
CA LEU A 133 -0.27 -2.06 8.39
C LEU A 133 0.76 -1.17 7.67
N GLU A 134 1.26 -0.13 8.34
CA GLU A 134 2.28 0.78 7.82
C GLU A 134 3.62 0.10 7.54
N GLN A 135 3.86 -1.05 8.17
CA GLN A 135 5.06 -1.88 8.00
C GLN A 135 4.86 -3.02 7.01
N LEU A 136 3.61 -3.30 6.59
CA LEU A 136 3.28 -4.42 5.71
C LEU A 136 3.87 -4.24 4.30
N PRO A 137 4.77 -5.12 3.83
CA PRO A 137 5.22 -5.10 2.45
C PRO A 137 4.11 -5.62 1.52
N LEU A 138 3.45 -4.73 0.79
CA LEU A 138 2.45 -5.12 -0.20
C LEU A 138 3.12 -5.56 -1.52
N PRO A 139 2.68 -6.69 -2.10
CA PRO A 139 3.22 -7.15 -3.38
C PRO A 139 2.71 -6.30 -4.55
N ASN A 140 3.50 -6.26 -5.61
CA ASN A 140 3.04 -5.70 -6.89
C ASN A 140 2.09 -6.70 -7.57
N VAL A 141 0.80 -6.37 -7.56
CA VAL A 141 -0.24 -7.19 -8.22
C VAL A 141 -0.52 -6.62 -9.61
N VAL A 142 -0.40 -7.46 -10.63
CA VAL A 142 -0.70 -7.11 -12.02
C VAL A 142 -1.88 -7.95 -12.50
N GLY A 143 -3.02 -7.31 -12.72
CA GLY A 143 -4.19 -7.93 -13.34
C GLY A 143 -4.16 -7.73 -14.86
N TYR A 144 -4.11 -8.83 -15.63
CA TYR A 144 -4.32 -8.81 -17.07
C TYR A 144 -5.61 -9.57 -17.41
N SER A 145 -6.40 -9.00 -18.31
CA SER A 145 -7.52 -9.71 -18.92
C SER A 145 -7.50 -9.49 -20.43
N SER A 146 -7.64 -10.55 -21.20
CA SER A 146 -7.92 -10.44 -22.63
C SER A 146 -9.38 -10.00 -22.82
N GLY A 147 -9.61 -8.84 -23.46
CA GLY A 147 -10.96 -8.32 -23.79
C GLY A 147 -11.61 -7.39 -22.75
N LEU A 148 -12.92 -7.17 -22.88
CA LEU A 148 -13.76 -6.21 -22.13
C LEU A 148 -14.01 -6.55 -20.63
N ASN A 149 -13.14 -7.32 -19.96
CA ASN A 149 -13.33 -7.59 -18.53
C ASN A 149 -12.86 -6.41 -17.68
N GLU A 150 -13.57 -5.29 -17.81
CA GLU A 150 -13.31 -4.03 -17.11
C GLU A 150 -13.32 -4.19 -15.59
N ASN A 151 -13.96 -5.23 -15.07
CA ASN A 151 -14.13 -5.37 -13.63
C ASN A 151 -12.82 -5.72 -12.91
N LEU A 152 -11.92 -6.47 -13.56
CA LEU A 152 -10.63 -6.82 -12.97
C LEU A 152 -9.69 -5.60 -12.83
N GLN A 153 -9.80 -4.63 -13.73
CA GLN A 153 -9.00 -3.39 -13.67
C GLN A 153 -9.57 -2.34 -12.70
N ARG A 154 -10.87 -2.42 -12.34
CA ARG A 154 -11.54 -1.42 -11.50
C ARG A 154 -10.86 -1.19 -10.14
N PRO A 155 -10.45 -2.22 -9.37
CA PRO A 155 -9.76 -2.02 -8.09
C PRO A 155 -8.50 -1.15 -8.24
N PHE A 156 -7.68 -1.45 -9.24
CA PHE A 156 -6.43 -0.73 -9.50
C PHE A 156 -6.67 0.70 -10.00
N LEU A 157 -7.67 0.91 -10.86
CA LEU A 157 -8.01 2.25 -11.38
C LEU A 157 -8.51 3.19 -10.27
N LYS A 158 -9.24 2.68 -9.27
CA LYS A 158 -9.64 3.47 -8.09
C LYS A 158 -8.41 4.02 -7.37
N ASN A 159 -7.41 3.18 -7.14
CA ASN A 159 -6.17 3.57 -6.45
C ASN A 159 -5.33 4.52 -7.30
N ALA A 160 -5.15 4.19 -8.58
CA ALA A 160 -4.42 5.04 -9.53
C ALA A 160 -5.01 6.46 -9.58
N ASN A 161 -6.34 6.60 -9.60
CA ASN A 161 -6.99 7.91 -9.60
C ASN A 161 -6.65 8.73 -8.34
N GLN A 162 -6.63 8.09 -7.16
CA GLN A 162 -6.25 8.75 -5.91
C GLN A 162 -4.77 9.12 -5.89
N LEU A 163 -3.90 8.22 -6.36
CA LEU A 163 -2.47 8.48 -6.51
C LEU A 163 -2.20 9.70 -7.40
N PHE A 164 -2.83 9.77 -8.57
CA PHE A 164 -2.68 10.92 -9.47
C PHE A 164 -3.15 12.23 -8.83
N LYS A 165 -4.25 12.21 -8.07
CA LYS A 165 -4.73 13.38 -7.31
C LYS A 165 -3.71 13.80 -6.24
N ALA A 166 -3.16 12.85 -5.48
CA ALA A 166 -2.14 13.11 -4.47
C ALA A 166 -0.87 13.70 -5.07
N LEU A 167 -0.36 13.12 -6.17
CA LEU A 167 0.82 13.62 -6.89
C LEU A 167 0.60 15.03 -7.43
N LYS A 168 -0.57 15.31 -8.02
CA LYS A 168 -0.92 16.65 -8.51
C LYS A 168 -0.98 17.68 -7.39
N ALA A 169 -1.53 17.32 -6.23
CA ALA A 169 -1.56 18.19 -5.06
C ALA A 169 -0.15 18.49 -4.53
N ARG A 170 0.71 17.48 -4.40
CA ARG A 170 2.12 17.64 -4.01
C ARG A 170 2.87 18.53 -4.99
N ALA A 171 2.71 18.31 -6.29
CA ALA A 171 3.37 19.11 -7.33
C ALA A 171 2.97 20.60 -7.25
N ARG A 172 1.68 20.90 -6.99
CA ARG A 172 1.21 22.27 -6.76
C ARG A 172 1.83 22.88 -5.51
N TYR A 173 1.80 22.16 -4.39
CA TYR A 173 2.40 22.61 -3.13
C TYR A 173 3.90 22.93 -3.30
N HIS A 174 4.67 22.06 -3.97
CA HIS A 174 6.09 22.33 -4.22
C HIS A 174 6.32 23.56 -5.10
N LYS A 175 5.47 23.78 -6.11
CA LYS A 175 5.55 24.97 -6.96
C LYS A 175 5.27 26.26 -6.17
N GLU A 176 4.23 26.25 -5.34
CA GLU A 176 3.84 27.39 -4.50
C GLU A 176 4.90 27.68 -3.43
N LYS A 177 5.40 26.65 -2.74
CA LYS A 177 6.47 26.78 -1.76
C LYS A 177 7.73 27.40 -2.39
N ARG A 178 8.15 26.91 -3.56
CA ARG A 178 9.32 27.44 -4.27
C ARG A 178 9.14 28.91 -4.68
N ALA A 179 7.93 29.30 -5.08
CA ALA A 179 7.64 30.69 -5.40
C ALA A 179 7.72 31.60 -4.17
N LEU A 180 7.26 31.13 -3.01
CA LEU A 180 7.41 31.83 -1.74
C LEU A 180 8.88 31.95 -1.34
N ASP A 181 9.64 30.86 -1.39
CA ASP A 181 11.08 30.86 -1.06
C ASP A 181 11.85 31.87 -1.93
N LEU A 182 11.60 31.89 -3.24
CA LEU A 182 12.15 32.89 -4.18
C LEU A 182 11.73 34.32 -3.83
N SER A 183 10.50 34.54 -3.38
CA SER A 183 10.03 35.86 -2.97
C SER A 183 10.76 36.36 -1.71
N TYR A 184 11.00 35.47 -0.74
CA TYR A 184 11.75 35.80 0.47
C TYR A 184 13.21 36.12 0.15
N GLU A 185 13.87 35.32 -0.69
CA GLU A 185 15.24 35.57 -1.14
C GLU A 185 15.36 36.94 -1.82
N ASN A 186 14.44 37.26 -2.74
CA ASN A 186 14.43 38.54 -3.45
C ASN A 186 14.19 39.73 -2.51
N MET A 187 13.28 39.60 -1.54
CA MET A 187 13.05 40.63 -0.52
C MET A 187 14.30 40.86 0.34
N HIS A 188 15.00 39.80 0.72
CA HIS A 188 16.22 39.89 1.53
C HIS A 188 17.37 40.56 0.77
N ILE A 189 17.51 40.27 -0.53
CA ILE A 189 18.46 40.94 -1.43
C ILE A 189 18.13 42.43 -1.58
N LEU A 190 16.85 42.78 -1.72
CA LEU A 190 16.40 44.17 -1.85
C LEU A 190 16.71 44.98 -0.58
N MET A 191 16.40 44.42 0.60
CA MET A 191 16.67 45.06 1.89
C MET A 191 18.18 45.28 2.15
N HIS A 192 19.05 44.37 1.68
CA HIS A 192 20.50 44.56 1.79
C HIS A 192 21.07 45.57 0.78
N ARG A 193 20.41 45.78 -0.37
CA ARG A 193 20.79 46.83 -1.33
C ARG A 193 20.50 48.23 -0.81
N ASP A 194 19.38 48.42 -0.11
CA ASP A 194 18.97 49.74 0.39
C ASP A 194 19.84 50.23 1.56
N HIS A 195 20.56 49.34 2.26
CA HIS A 195 21.54 49.71 3.30
C HIS A 195 22.93 50.09 2.76
N LEU A 196 23.18 49.96 1.45
CA LEU A 196 24.47 50.26 0.82
C LEU A 196 24.51 51.60 0.06
N ILE A 197 23.49 52.45 0.19
CA ILE A 197 23.50 53.80 -0.40
C ILE A 197 24.10 54.77 0.64
N PRO A 198 25.36 55.24 0.48
CA PRO A 198 25.91 56.25 1.38
C PRO A 198 25.13 57.55 1.18
N SER A 199 24.67 58.14 2.29
CA SER A 199 24.09 59.47 2.30
C SER A 199 25.10 60.46 1.71
N LYS A 200 24.72 61.14 0.63
CA LYS A 200 25.54 62.23 0.07
C LYS A 200 25.73 63.30 1.15
N PRO A 201 26.96 63.83 1.33
CA PRO A 201 27.19 64.93 2.25
C PRO A 201 26.46 66.17 1.73
N ILE A 202 25.66 66.78 2.60
CA ILE A 202 24.99 68.05 2.35
C ILE A 202 26.07 69.14 2.52
N THR A 203 26.45 69.78 1.41
CA THR A 203 27.28 71.00 1.36
C THR A 203 26.51 72.22 1.80
#